data_AF-A0A7J6PWJ9-F1
#
_entry.id   AF-A0A7J6PWJ9-F1
#
_cell.length_a   1.000
_cell.length_b   1.000
_cell.length_c   1.000
_cell.angle_alpha   90.00
_cell.angle_beta   90.00
_cell.angle_gamma   90.00
#
_symmetry.space_group_name_H-M   'P 1'
#
loop_
_entity.id
_entity.type
_entity.pdbx_description
1 polymer ?
#
loop_
_entity_poly.entity_id
_entity_poly.type
_entity_poly.pdbx_seq_one_letter_code
_entity_poly.pdbx_strand_id
1 'polypeptide(L)'
;ILEYSGYLEKYLWPLFDSDKASDSHVFSVILMMNEKFRTCTFQPWDSLTASSDDSQKIDAFFQRVFNLTDLEVREKAMWIQFLDNAFLSLEVDAVCQSCLRLIESSPYVKPKQEYRSGSSP
;
A
#
# COMPACT_ATOMS: atom_id res chain seq x y z
N ILE A 1 0.66 -18.17 -12.34
CA ILE A 1 1.01 -18.02 -13.78
C ILE A 1 1.32 -16.55 -14.14
N LEU A 2 0.55 -15.54 -13.69
CA LEU A 2 0.80 -14.13 -14.06
C LEU A 2 2.13 -13.53 -13.54
N GLU A 3 2.57 -13.88 -12.33
CA GLU A 3 3.87 -13.38 -11.81
C GLU A 3 5.05 -13.85 -12.68
N TYR A 4 5.00 -15.07 -13.20
CA TYR A 4 6.06 -15.65 -14.05
C TYR A 4 6.24 -14.90 -15.38
N SER A 5 5.26 -14.10 -15.80
CA SER A 5 5.34 -13.30 -17.03
C SER A 5 6.00 -11.92 -16.85
N GLY A 6 6.21 -11.49 -15.60
CA GLY A 6 6.63 -10.13 -15.28
C GLY A 6 5.52 -9.10 -15.54
N TYR A 7 4.25 -9.48 -15.31
CA TYR A 7 3.09 -8.63 -15.64
C TYR A 7 3.09 -7.33 -14.83
N LEU A 8 3.52 -7.40 -13.57
CA LEU A 8 3.63 -6.23 -12.71
C LEU A 8 4.67 -5.26 -13.25
N GLU A 9 5.86 -5.77 -13.54
CA GLU A 9 7.05 -5.00 -13.92
C GLU A 9 6.94 -4.45 -15.35
N LYS A 10 6.27 -5.17 -16.26
CA LYS A 10 6.17 -4.79 -17.68
C LYS A 10 4.94 -3.96 -18.02
N TYR A 11 3.85 -4.10 -17.27
CA TYR A 11 2.56 -3.51 -17.64
C TYR A 11 1.92 -2.72 -16.52
N LEU A 12 1.68 -3.31 -15.35
CA LEU A 12 0.94 -2.61 -14.30
C LEU A 12 1.72 -1.42 -13.76
N TRP A 13 2.94 -1.65 -13.27
CA TRP A 13 3.72 -0.60 -12.62
C TRP A 13 4.15 0.52 -13.58
N PRO A 14 4.67 0.25 -14.80
CA PRO A 14 5.04 1.33 -15.72
C PRO A 14 3.85 2.20 -16.13
N LEU A 15 2.65 1.62 -16.26
CA LEU A 15 1.44 2.32 -16.67
C LEU A 15 0.67 2.96 -15.50
N PHE A 16 1.13 2.77 -14.26
CA PHE A 16 0.50 3.39 -13.11
C PHE A 16 0.70 4.91 -13.13
N ASP A 17 -0.41 5.64 -13.09
CA ASP A 17 -0.52 7.09 -12.96
C ASP A 17 -1.54 7.31 -11.84
N SER A 18 -1.14 7.92 -10.72
CA SER A 18 -1.99 8.05 -9.53
C SER A 18 -3.29 8.80 -9.78
N ASP A 19 -3.28 9.74 -10.73
CA ASP A 19 -4.42 10.61 -11.01
C ASP A 19 -5.42 9.95 -11.97
N LYS A 20 -4.94 9.03 -12.82
CA LYS A 20 -5.75 8.35 -13.84
C LYS A 20 -6.05 6.89 -13.55
N ALA A 21 -5.29 6.26 -12.64
CA ALA A 21 -5.44 4.84 -12.34
C ALA A 21 -6.80 4.56 -11.71
N SER A 22 -7.53 3.63 -12.32
CA SER A 22 -8.76 3.10 -11.75
C SER A 22 -8.49 2.28 -10.50
N ASP A 23 -9.51 2.15 -9.64
CA ASP A 23 -9.42 1.33 -8.44
C ASP A 23 -9.10 -0.13 -8.78
N SER A 24 -9.61 -0.65 -9.90
CA SER A 24 -9.27 -1.99 -10.40
C SER A 24 -7.80 -2.14 -10.78
N HIS A 25 -7.15 -1.09 -11.30
CA HIS A 25 -5.73 -1.11 -11.60
C HIS A 25 -4.90 -1.15 -10.31
N VAL A 26 -5.24 -0.30 -9.33
CA VAL A 26 -4.62 -0.30 -7.99
C VAL A 26 -4.76 -1.68 -7.34
N PHE A 27 -5.97 -2.25 -7.39
CA PHE A 27 -6.25 -3.57 -6.86
C PHE A 27 -5.48 -4.67 -7.58
N SER A 28 -5.30 -4.57 -8.90
CA SER A 28 -4.48 -5.52 -9.66
C SER A 28 -3.01 -5.51 -9.21
N VAL A 29 -2.45 -4.33 -8.89
CA VAL A 29 -1.10 -4.22 -8.31
C VAL A 29 -1.03 -4.90 -6.94
N ILE A 30 -2.03 -4.66 -6.06
CA ILE A 30 -2.15 -5.34 -4.76
C ILE A 30 -2.11 -6.87 -4.92
N LEU A 31 -2.91 -7.41 -5.83
CA LEU A 31 -2.97 -8.86 -6.07
C LEU A 31 -1.63 -9.42 -6.53
N MET A 32 -0.95 -8.72 -7.45
CA MET A 32 0.36 -9.15 -7.95
C MET A 32 1.44 -9.08 -6.87
N MET A 33 1.42 -8.06 -6.01
CA MET A 33 2.31 -7.98 -4.86
C MET A 33 2.07 -9.12 -3.89
N ASN A 34 0.82 -9.41 -3.54
CA ASN A 34 0.50 -10.56 -2.67
C ASN A 34 0.98 -11.88 -3.25
N GLU A 35 0.84 -12.09 -4.56
CA GLU A 35 1.39 -13.29 -5.22
C GLU A 35 2.92 -13.36 -5.12
N LYS A 36 3.64 -12.23 -5.28
CA LYS A 36 5.11 -12.18 -5.06
C LYS A 36 5.51 -12.57 -3.65
N PHE A 37 4.76 -12.12 -2.65
CA PHE A 37 4.98 -12.53 -1.26
C PHE A 37 4.67 -14.02 -1.07
N ARG A 38 3.60 -14.53 -1.68
CA ARG A 38 3.19 -15.93 -1.60
C ARG A 38 4.19 -16.90 -2.26
N THR A 39 4.89 -16.47 -3.30
CA THR A 39 5.92 -17.27 -3.98
C THR A 39 7.30 -17.13 -3.33
N CYS A 40 7.42 -16.34 -2.25
CA CYS A 40 8.65 -16.09 -1.51
C CYS A 40 9.79 -15.58 -2.40
N THR A 41 9.48 -14.71 -3.36
CA THR A 41 10.50 -14.06 -4.18
C THR A 41 11.41 -13.19 -3.28
N PHE A 42 12.72 -13.28 -3.45
CA PHE A 42 13.67 -12.42 -2.72
C PHE A 42 13.42 -10.97 -3.16
N GLN A 43 13.08 -10.11 -2.20
CA GLN A 43 12.82 -8.67 -2.39
C GLN A 43 11.61 -8.33 -3.29
N PRO A 44 10.37 -8.56 -2.83
CA PRO A 44 9.16 -8.28 -3.61
C PRO A 44 8.99 -6.79 -3.96
N TRP A 45 9.54 -5.89 -3.14
CA TRP A 45 9.44 -4.44 -3.33
C TRP A 45 10.36 -3.88 -4.40
N ASP A 46 11.44 -4.57 -4.76
CA ASP A 46 12.39 -4.10 -5.77
C ASP A 46 11.71 -3.83 -7.11
N SER A 47 10.63 -4.56 -7.41
CA SER A 47 9.79 -4.34 -8.60
C SER A 47 9.10 -2.97 -8.65
N LEU A 48 8.90 -2.35 -7.49
CA LEU A 48 8.28 -1.04 -7.32
C LEU A 48 9.28 0.05 -6.95
N THR A 49 10.51 -0.29 -6.59
CA THR A 49 11.56 0.65 -6.13
C THR A 49 12.82 0.62 -6.99
N ALA A 50 12.77 0.00 -8.17
CA ALA A 50 13.93 -0.18 -9.05
C ALA A 50 14.47 1.14 -9.62
N SER A 51 13.62 2.17 -9.79
CA SER A 51 14.04 3.47 -10.31
C SER A 51 13.94 4.57 -9.24
N SER A 52 14.79 5.59 -9.33
CA SER A 52 14.82 6.71 -8.38
C SER A 52 13.54 7.57 -8.41
N ASP A 53 12.83 7.59 -9.55
CA ASP A 53 11.55 8.29 -9.70
C ASP A 53 10.38 7.54 -9.01
N ASP A 54 10.59 6.29 -8.62
CA ASP A 54 9.53 5.46 -8.04
C ASP A 54 9.17 5.83 -6.59
N SER A 55 10.00 6.60 -5.87
CA SER A 55 9.70 6.96 -4.48
C SER A 55 8.45 7.84 -4.34
N GLN A 56 8.17 8.73 -5.30
CA GLN A 56 6.93 9.51 -5.28
C GLN A 56 5.75 8.68 -5.79
N LYS A 57 6.03 7.77 -6.73
CA LYS A 57 5.04 6.89 -7.32
C LYS A 57 4.49 5.88 -6.32
N ILE A 58 5.35 5.31 -5.47
CA ILE A 58 4.97 4.40 -4.40
C ILE A 58 4.15 5.14 -3.33
N ASP A 59 4.51 6.37 -2.97
CA ASP A 59 3.70 7.20 -2.05
C ASP A 59 2.28 7.41 -2.58
N ALA A 60 2.16 7.83 -3.84
CA ALA A 60 0.87 8.07 -4.46
C ALA A 60 0.06 6.78 -4.62
N PHE A 61 0.74 5.65 -4.89
CA PHE A 61 0.12 4.33 -4.90
C PHE A 61 -0.46 3.98 -3.53
N PHE A 62 0.33 4.13 -2.47
CA PHE A 62 -0.11 3.87 -1.10
C PHE A 62 -1.31 4.76 -0.73
N GLN A 63 -1.31 6.06 -1.08
CA GLN A 63 -2.50 6.90 -0.89
C GLN A 63 -3.74 6.37 -1.61
N ARG A 64 -3.61 5.89 -2.85
CA ARG A 64 -4.73 5.28 -3.58
C ARG A 64 -5.19 3.98 -2.91
N VAL A 65 -4.27 3.14 -2.43
CA VAL A 65 -4.57 1.89 -1.71
C VAL A 65 -5.41 2.14 -0.45
N PHE A 66 -5.08 3.18 0.33
CA PHE A 66 -5.84 3.52 1.55
C PHE A 66 -7.19 4.19 1.25
N ASN A 67 -7.33 4.81 0.08
CA ASN A 67 -8.59 5.41 -0.37
C ASN A 67 -9.55 4.41 -1.05
N LEU A 68 -9.17 3.14 -1.20
CA LEU A 68 -10.07 2.09 -1.67
C LEU A 68 -11.16 1.84 -0.64
N THR A 69 -12.39 2.22 -0.96
CA THR A 69 -13.53 2.17 -0.02
C THR A 69 -14.57 1.11 -0.39
N ASP A 70 -14.74 0.81 -1.68
CA ASP A 70 -15.77 -0.11 -2.18
C ASP A 70 -15.18 -1.48 -2.56
N LEU A 71 -14.79 -2.25 -1.53
CA LEU A 71 -14.24 -3.59 -1.70
C LEU A 71 -15.21 -4.66 -1.16
N GLU A 72 -15.42 -5.72 -1.93
CA GLU A 72 -16.12 -6.92 -1.47
C GLU A 72 -15.37 -7.61 -0.33
N VAL A 73 -16.05 -8.47 0.44
CA VAL A 73 -15.43 -9.17 1.60
C VAL A 73 -14.16 -9.91 1.21
N ARG A 74 -14.17 -10.58 0.05
CA ARG A 74 -12.99 -11.30 -0.46
C ARG A 74 -11.87 -10.35 -0.84
N GLU A 75 -12.21 -9.21 -1.45
CA GLU A 75 -11.24 -8.21 -1.85
C GLU A 75 -10.60 -7.53 -0.64
N LYS A 76 -11.39 -7.25 0.40
CA LYS A 76 -10.92 -6.76 1.69
C LYS A 76 -9.88 -7.68 2.32
N ALA A 77 -10.08 -9.01 2.26
CA ALA A 77 -9.08 -9.95 2.78
C ALA A 77 -7.74 -9.85 2.03
N MET A 78 -7.78 -9.70 0.70
CA MET A 78 -6.57 -9.54 -0.12
C MET A 78 -5.91 -8.18 0.11
N TRP A 79 -6.69 -7.12 0.27
CA TRP A 79 -6.20 -5.80 0.65
C TRP A 79 -5.53 -5.81 2.03
N ILE A 80 -6.14 -6.43 3.04
CA ILE A 80 -5.54 -6.59 4.38
C ILE A 80 -4.23 -7.38 4.29
N GLN A 81 -4.18 -8.46 3.51
CA GLN A 81 -2.94 -9.22 3.32
C GLN A 81 -1.81 -8.36 2.75
N PHE A 82 -2.13 -7.47 1.82
CA PHE A 82 -1.14 -6.54 1.26
C PHE A 82 -0.66 -5.54 2.30
N LEU A 83 -1.57 -4.99 3.12
CA LEU A 83 -1.19 -4.10 4.21
C LEU A 83 -0.31 -4.82 5.24
N ASP A 84 -0.64 -6.05 5.62
CA ASP A 84 0.16 -6.87 6.52
C ASP A 84 1.58 -7.05 5.97
N ASN A 85 1.69 -7.43 4.69
CA ASN A 85 2.97 -7.54 3.99
C ASN A 85 3.75 -6.20 3.98
N ALA A 86 3.08 -5.07 3.80
CA ALA A 86 3.69 -3.74 3.84
C ALA A 86 4.20 -3.37 5.26
N PHE A 87 3.42 -3.63 6.30
CA PHE A 87 3.81 -3.37 7.69
C PHE A 87 4.89 -4.34 8.21
N LEU A 88 4.97 -5.55 7.66
CA LEU A 88 6.08 -6.46 7.93
C LEU A 88 7.36 -6.08 7.18
N SER A 89 7.26 -5.22 6.16
CA SER A 89 8.38 -4.79 5.32
C SER A 89 8.90 -3.38 5.65
N LEU A 90 8.71 -2.89 6.88
CA LEU A 90 9.16 -1.56 7.30
C LEU A 90 10.68 -1.38 7.32
N GLU A 91 11.46 -2.45 7.11
CA GLU A 91 12.90 -2.37 6.85
C GLU A 91 13.24 -1.78 5.47
N VAL A 92 12.26 -1.75 4.55
CA VAL A 92 12.40 -1.10 3.25
C VAL A 92 12.05 0.38 3.38
N ASP A 93 13.06 1.25 3.28
CA ASP A 93 12.93 2.70 3.53
C ASP A 93 11.76 3.35 2.77
N ALA A 94 11.59 3.04 1.49
CA ALA A 94 10.51 3.60 0.67
C ALA A 94 9.11 3.21 1.18
N VAL A 95 8.94 1.95 1.59
CA VAL A 95 7.66 1.43 2.13
C VAL A 95 7.41 2.01 3.51
N CYS A 96 8.44 2.04 4.35
CA CYS A 96 8.38 2.62 5.70
C CYS A 96 7.93 4.08 5.67
N GLN A 97 8.59 4.90 4.84
CA GLN A 97 8.22 6.30 4.70
C GLN A 97 6.80 6.49 4.15
N SER A 98 6.39 5.68 3.17
CA SER A 98 5.02 5.72 2.63
C SER A 98 3.99 5.41 3.72
N CYS A 99 4.20 4.35 4.49
CA CYS A 99 3.34 3.95 5.61
C CYS A 99 3.28 5.02 6.71
N LEU A 100 4.42 5.61 7.09
CA LEU A 100 4.47 6.66 8.10
C LEU A 100 3.73 7.93 7.66
N ARG A 101 3.94 8.39 6.42
CA ARG A 101 3.22 9.54 5.86
C ARG A 101 1.70 9.36 5.89
N LEU A 102 1.22 8.15 5.65
CA LEU A 102 -0.21 7.82 5.71
C LEU A 102 -0.76 7.91 7.14
N ILE A 103 0.01 7.47 8.14
CA ILE A 103 -0.38 7.58 9.55
C ILE A 103 -0.41 9.04 9.98
N GLU A 104 0.59 9.85 9.57
CA GLU A 104 0.63 11.29 9.85
C GLU A 104 -0.54 12.03 9.20
N SER A 105 -0.92 11.66 7.97
CA SER A 105 -2.06 12.23 7.26
C SER A 105 -3.42 11.73 7.78
N SER A 106 -3.45 10.73 8.66
CA SER A 106 -4.69 10.14 9.16
C SER A 106 -5.32 11.02 10.27
N PRO A 107 -6.58 11.47 10.11
CA PRO A 107 -7.24 12.33 11.10
C PRO A 107 -7.53 11.62 12.44
N TYR A 108 -7.38 10.29 12.51
CA TYR A 108 -7.68 9.47 13.70
C TYR A 108 -6.54 9.44 14.74
N VAL A 109 -5.35 9.95 14.41
CA VAL A 109 -4.19 10.05 15.34
C VAL A 109 -4.22 11.39 16.12
N LYS A 110 -5.38 12.03 16.23
CA LYS A 110 -5.55 13.11 17.21
C LYS A 110 -6.03 12.50 18.52
N PRO A 111 -5.21 12.50 19.60
CA PRO A 111 -5.68 12.02 20.90
C PRO A 111 -6.91 12.84 21.30
N LYS A 112 -8.04 12.15 21.58
CA LYS A 112 -9.24 12.78 22.15
C LYS A 112 -8.84 13.55 23.41
N GLN A 113 -8.83 14.88 23.36
CA GLN A 113 -8.52 15.76 24.49
C GLN A 113 -9.66 15.85 25.53
N GLU A 114 -10.63 14.93 25.53
CA GLU A 114 -11.83 15.02 26.39
C GLU A 114 -11.75 14.26 27.72
N TYR A 115 -10.65 13.57 28.04
CA TYR A 115 -10.55 12.81 29.30
C TYR A 115 -9.95 13.59 30.50
N ARG A 116 -9.58 14.87 30.34
CA ARG A 116 -8.91 15.65 31.40
C ARG A 116 -9.75 16.74 32.06
N SER A 117 -11.02 16.89 31.68
CA SER A 117 -11.91 17.96 32.19
C SER A 117 -13.17 17.45 32.88
N GLY A 118 -13.17 16.20 33.36
CA GLY A 118 -14.26 15.69 34.19
C GLY A 118 -13.74 14.69 35.20
N SER A 119 -13.53 15.14 36.44
CA SER A 119 -13.69 14.43 37.72
C SER A 119 -12.72 14.95 38.78
N SER A 120 -13.11 15.98 39.51
CA SER A 120 -12.75 16.11 40.93
C SER A 120 -13.93 16.78 41.64
N PRO A 121 -14.66 16.06 42.53
CA PRO A 121 -15.47 16.70 43.56
C PRO A 121 -14.60 17.37 44.63
#